data_AF-A0A382ZLI0-F1
#
_entry.id   AF-A0A382ZLI0-F1
#
_cell.length_a   1.000
_cell.length_b   1.000
_cell.length_c   1.000
_cell.angle_alpha   90.00
_cell.angle_beta   90.00
_cell.angle_gamma   90.00
#
_symmetry.space_group_name_H-M   'P 1'
#
loop_
_entity.id
_entity.type
_entity.pdbx_description
1 polymer ?
#
loop_
_entity_poly.entity_id
_entity_poly.type
_entity_poly.pdbx_seq_one_letter_code
_entity_poly.pdbx_strand_id
1 'polypeptide(L)'
;MKEVKTFQQMHRDGLINRREFLAAMGALGVTAATAGSLLTSAGALASTPTRGGSVVFASNLHGPDDTLDPLLGTSTIDYTRSNTSRNGLIQVWTDMSLHG
;
A
#
# COMPACT_ATOMS: atom_id res chain seq x y z
N MET A 1 -23.50 2.89 20.95
CA MET A 1 -22.41 3.49 20.15
C MET A 1 -21.03 3.43 20.84
N LYS A 2 -20.90 3.60 22.17
CA LYS A 2 -19.60 3.47 22.86
C LYS A 2 -18.99 2.06 22.73
N GLU A 3 -19.78 1.02 22.96
CA GLU A 3 -19.30 -0.38 22.90
C GLU A 3 -18.86 -0.83 21.51
N VAL A 4 -19.57 -0.41 20.47
CA VAL A 4 -19.18 -0.65 19.07
C VAL A 4 -17.78 -0.10 18.80
N LYS A 5 -17.48 1.11 19.27
CA LYS A 5 -16.15 1.72 19.14
C LYS A 5 -15.08 0.97 19.93
N THR A 6 -15.42 0.45 21.11
CA THR A 6 -14.51 -0.37 21.92
C THR A 6 -14.14 -1.66 21.20
N PHE A 7 -15.12 -2.41 20.70
CA PHE A 7 -14.85 -3.63 19.93
C PHE A 7 -14.14 -3.34 18.61
N GLN A 8 -14.44 -2.21 17.98
CA GLN A 8 -13.73 -1.75 16.78
C GLN A 8 -12.25 -1.46 17.10
N GLN A 9 -11.96 -0.85 18.25
CA GLN A 9 -10.59 -0.60 18.70
C GLN A 9 -9.87 -1.90 19.07
N MET A 10 -10.51 -2.80 19.81
CA MET A 10 -9.96 -4.12 20.13
C MET A 10 -9.63 -4.94 18.87
N HIS A 11 -10.44 -4.81 17.81
CA HIS A 11 -10.13 -5.45 16.53
C HIS A 11 -8.92 -4.81 15.84
N ARG A 12 -8.79 -3.48 15.90
CA ARG A 12 -7.61 -2.76 15.37
C ARG A 12 -6.34 -3.13 16.12
N ASP A 13 -6.42 -3.26 17.43
CA ASP A 13 -5.29 -3.59 18.29
C ASP A 13 -4.92 -5.09 18.22
N GLY A 14 -5.62 -5.87 17.38
CA GLY A 14 -5.37 -7.31 17.20
C GLY A 14 -5.81 -8.18 18.37
N LEU A 15 -6.52 -7.62 19.34
CA LEU A 15 -6.98 -8.33 20.55
C LEU A 15 -8.17 -9.26 20.27
N ILE A 16 -8.94 -8.99 19.20
CA ILE A 16 -10.04 -9.85 18.76
C ILE A 16 -10.05 -10.05 17.25
N ASN A 17 -10.41 -11.26 16.84
CA ASN A 17 -10.55 -11.63 15.44
C ASN A 17 -11.90 -11.17 14.86
N ARG A 18 -11.99 -11.06 13.52
CA ARG A 18 -13.23 -10.67 12.82
C ARG A 18 -14.47 -11.43 13.28
N ARG A 19 -14.33 -12.74 13.54
CA ARG A 19 -15.43 -13.60 14.01
C ARG A 19 -15.92 -13.19 15.41
N GLU A 20 -15.01 -12.84 16.30
CA GLU A 20 -15.31 -12.38 17.66
C GLU A 20 -15.96 -11.00 17.64
N PHE A 21 -15.49 -10.10 16.78
CA PHE A 21 -16.14 -8.82 16.55
C PHE A 21 -17.58 -9.00 16.04
N LEU A 22 -17.80 -9.86 15.03
CA LEU A 22 -19.14 -10.11 14.48
C LEU A 22 -20.07 -10.78 15.50
N ALA A 23 -19.54 -11.68 16.34
CA ALA A 23 -20.30 -12.29 17.43
C ALA A 23 -20.72 -11.25 18.49
N ALA A 24 -19.80 -10.37 18.90
CA ALA A 24 -20.08 -9.28 19.83
C ALA A 24 -21.10 -8.29 19.25
N MET A 25 -20.97 -7.92 17.97
CA MET A 25 -21.95 -7.07 17.29
C MET A 25 -23.33 -7.74 17.21
N GLY A 26 -23.39 -9.04 16.92
CA GLY A 26 -24.63 -9.82 16.94
C GLY A 26 -25.31 -9.83 18.31
N ALA A 27 -24.53 -9.97 19.39
CA ALA A 27 -25.05 -9.88 20.76
C ALA A 27 -25.60 -8.48 21.11
N LEU A 28 -25.04 -7.43 20.51
CA LEU A 28 -25.53 -6.05 20.63
C LEU A 28 -26.73 -5.74 19.72
N GLY A 29 -27.27 -6.74 19.02
CA GLY A 29 -28.40 -6.57 18.10
C GLY A 29 -28.03 -5.89 16.78
N VAL A 30 -26.74 -5.77 16.46
CA VAL A 30 -26.25 -5.24 15.20
C VAL A 30 -26.25 -6.37 14.17
N THR A 31 -26.94 -6.15 13.05
CA THR A 31 -27.01 -7.14 11.98
C THR A 31 -25.63 -7.41 11.38
N ALA A 32 -25.37 -8.62 10.89
CA ALA A 32 -24.08 -8.96 10.29
C ALA A 32 -23.66 -8.01 9.15
N ALA A 33 -24.63 -7.50 8.37
CA ALA A 33 -24.39 -6.53 7.31
C ALA A 33 -23.90 -5.17 7.84
N THR A 34 -24.53 -4.65 8.89
CA THR A 34 -24.15 -3.38 9.52
C THR A 34 -22.88 -3.52 10.37
N ALA A 35 -22.69 -4.65 11.04
CA ALA A 35 -21.44 -4.99 11.71
C ALA A 35 -20.27 -5.06 10.71
N GLY A 36 -20.49 -5.66 9.53
CA GLY A 36 -19.51 -5.73 8.45
C GLY A 36 -19.11 -4.35 7.93
N SER A 37 -20.05 -3.42 7.74
CA SER A 37 -19.73 -2.06 7.30
C SER A 37 -19.00 -1.24 8.38
N LEU A 38 -19.36 -1.42 9.66
CA LEU A 38 -18.65 -0.83 10.80
C LEU A 38 -17.22 -1.38 10.95
N LEU A 39 -17.02 -2.66 10.64
CA LEU A 39 -15.71 -3.28 10.62
C LEU A 39 -14.86 -2.78 9.45
N THR A 40 -15.42 -2.69 8.25
CA THR A 40 -14.70 -2.20 7.06
C THR A 40 -14.38 -0.71 7.17
N SER A 41 -15.27 0.11 7.74
CA SER A 41 -14.98 1.52 8.04
C SER A 41 -13.89 1.71 9.11
N ALA A 42 -13.54 0.64 9.85
CA ALA A 42 -12.42 0.65 10.78
C ALA A 42 -11.04 0.60 10.09
N GLY A 43 -10.99 0.18 8.82
CA GLY A 43 -9.75 -0.16 8.11
C GLY A 43 -9.78 0.28 6.65
N ALA A 44 -9.57 1.57 6.42
CA ALA A 44 -9.10 2.11 5.14
C ALA A 44 -8.11 3.27 5.34
N LEU A 45 -7.35 3.25 6.44
CA LEU A 45 -6.24 4.16 6.66
C LEU A 45 -4.96 3.31 6.71
N ALA A 46 -4.17 3.45 5.64
CA ALA A 46 -2.84 2.86 5.46
C ALA A 46 -2.77 1.34 5.73
N SER A 47 -3.25 0.53 4.79
CA SER A 47 -2.77 -0.86 4.72
C SER A 47 -1.28 -0.79 4.39
N THR A 48 -0.41 -0.99 5.38
CA THR A 48 1.00 -1.31 5.13
C THR A 48 1.02 -2.44 4.09
N PRO A 49 1.78 -2.34 2.99
CA PRO A 49 1.82 -3.39 1.99
C PRO A 49 2.17 -4.73 2.65
N THR A 50 1.23 -5.67 2.68
CA THR A 50 1.40 -6.97 3.36
C THR A 50 2.13 -8.00 2.49
N ARG A 51 2.39 -7.65 1.23
CA ARG A 51 3.16 -8.43 0.24
C ARG A 51 3.75 -7.47 -0.80
N GLY A 52 4.89 -7.83 -1.38
CA GLY A 52 5.45 -7.10 -2.52
C GLY A 52 4.47 -7.01 -3.68
N GLY A 53 4.49 -5.89 -4.40
CA GLY A 53 3.67 -5.63 -5.59
C GLY A 53 4.45 -5.87 -6.89
N SER A 54 3.71 -6.05 -7.98
CA SER A 54 4.26 -5.99 -9.34
C SER A 54 3.58 -4.84 -10.08
N VAL A 55 4.37 -4.08 -10.84
CA VAL A 55 3.89 -2.96 -11.66
C VAL A 55 4.33 -3.21 -13.09
N VAL A 56 3.40 -3.05 -14.03
CA VAL A 56 3.66 -3.05 -15.47
C VAL A 56 3.35 -1.66 -15.97
N PHE A 57 4.31 -1.03 -16.66
CA PHE A 57 4.12 0.28 -17.28
C PHE A 57 4.54 0.23 -18.74
N ALA A 58 3.95 1.10 -19.56
CA ALA A 58 4.33 1.30 -20.95
C ALA A 58 5.07 2.62 -21.11
N SER A 59 6.05 2.65 -22.02
CA SER A 59 6.73 3.87 -22.46
C SER A 59 6.27 4.22 -23.87
N ASN A 60 6.19 5.51 -24.17
CA ASN A 60 5.91 6.01 -25.51
C ASN A 60 7.17 6.05 -26.42
N LEU A 61 8.36 5.80 -25.85
CA LEU A 61 9.65 5.78 -26.54
C LEU A 61 10.25 4.38 -26.47
N HIS A 62 10.64 3.85 -27.63
CA HIS A 62 11.37 2.58 -27.82
C HIS A 62 12.07 2.58 -29.18
N GLY A 63 13.31 2.11 -29.25
CA GLY A 63 14.04 1.94 -30.51
C GLY A 63 15.34 1.15 -30.39
N PRO A 64 16.14 1.06 -31.48
CA PRO A 64 17.42 0.36 -31.49
C PRO A 64 18.46 0.96 -30.55
N ASP A 65 18.30 2.23 -30.18
CA ASP A 65 19.18 2.97 -29.28
C ASP A 65 18.86 2.71 -27.79
N ASP A 66 17.83 1.90 -27.48
CA ASP A 66 17.51 1.47 -26.13
C ASP A 66 18.74 0.80 -25.48
N THR A 67 19.12 1.28 -24.29
CA THR A 67 20.33 0.78 -23.63
C THR A 67 20.14 0.58 -22.13
N LEU A 68 20.86 -0.41 -21.60
CA LEU A 68 21.01 -0.58 -20.16
C LEU A 68 22.31 0.03 -19.65
N ASP A 69 23.21 0.50 -20.51
CA ASP A 69 24.44 1.18 -20.10
C ASP A 69 24.10 2.58 -19.54
N PRO A 70 24.41 2.86 -18.26
CA PRO A 70 24.04 4.13 -17.62
C PRO A 70 24.79 5.32 -18.22
N LEU A 71 25.92 5.08 -18.91
CA LEU A 71 26.71 6.13 -19.55
C LEU A 71 26.14 6.54 -20.91
N LEU A 72 25.36 5.67 -21.54
CA LEU A 72 24.81 5.86 -22.88
C LEU A 72 23.31 6.17 -22.87
N GLY A 73 22.63 6.00 -21.74
CA GLY A 73 21.19 6.25 -21.61
C GLY A 73 20.84 7.73 -21.81
N THR A 74 20.01 8.02 -22.79
CA THR A 74 19.58 9.40 -23.13
C THR A 74 18.07 9.60 -23.10
N SER A 75 17.30 8.51 -23.04
CA SER A 75 15.84 8.55 -23.08
C SER A 75 15.21 8.35 -21.70
N THR A 76 13.94 8.76 -21.57
CA THR A 76 13.15 8.56 -20.33
C THR A 76 13.05 7.09 -19.92
N ILE A 77 12.99 6.17 -20.89
CA ILE A 77 12.91 4.74 -20.58
C ILE A 77 14.24 4.21 -20.03
N ASP A 78 15.38 4.70 -20.51
CA ASP A 78 16.70 4.33 -19.99
C ASP A 78 16.87 4.83 -18.55
N TYR A 79 16.46 6.08 -18.26
CA TYR A 79 16.49 6.62 -16.89
C TYR A 79 15.59 5.81 -15.93
N THR A 80 14.39 5.43 -16.38
CA THR A 80 13.47 4.61 -15.57
C THR A 80 14.07 3.24 -15.26
N ARG A 81 14.64 2.57 -16.27
CA ARG A 81 15.35 1.28 -16.11
C ARG A 81 16.53 1.42 -15.14
N SER A 82 17.32 2.47 -15.30
CA SER A 82 18.48 2.75 -14.44
C SER A 82 18.05 2.92 -12.98
N ASN A 83 17.05 3.78 -12.70
CA ASN A 83 16.56 4.04 -11.35
C ASN A 83 15.84 2.84 -10.71
N THR A 84 15.30 1.92 -11.51
CA THR A 84 14.60 0.73 -11.00
C THR A 84 15.56 -0.43 -10.74
N SER A 85 16.66 -0.54 -11.50
CA SER A 85 17.58 -1.68 -11.45
C SER A 85 18.90 -1.40 -10.73
N ARG A 86 19.26 -0.13 -10.52
CA ARG A 86 20.54 0.30 -9.95
C ARG A 86 20.30 1.20 -8.74
N ASN A 87 21.30 1.30 -7.87
CA ASN A 87 21.30 2.19 -6.71
C ASN A 87 22.41 3.23 -6.85
N GLY A 88 22.10 4.48 -6.50
CA GLY A 88 23.07 5.56 -6.36
C GLY A 88 23.68 5.59 -4.95
N LEU A 89 24.73 6.39 -4.77
CA LEU A 89 25.30 6.70 -3.45
C LEU A 89 24.34 7.54 -2.59
N ILE A 90 23.48 8.32 -3.26
CA ILE A 90 22.40 9.09 -2.66
C ILE A 90 21.08 8.60 -3.26
N GLN A 91 20.03 8.61 -2.44
CA GLN A 91 18.67 8.35 -2.92
C GLN A 91 17.89 9.67 -3.01
N VAL A 92 17.07 9.79 -4.05
CA VAL A 92 16.17 10.93 -4.25
C VAL A 92 14.77 10.49 -3.87
N TRP A 93 14.15 11.21 -2.94
CA TRP A 93 12.77 10.95 -2.50
C TRP A 93 11.75 11.41 -3.53
N THR A 94 10.48 11.02 -3.34
CA THR A 94 9.36 11.40 -4.22
C THR A 94 9.11 12.91 -4.28
N ASP A 95 9.54 13.67 -3.28
CA ASP A 95 9.49 15.14 -3.24
C ASP A 95 10.76 15.79 -3.83
N MET A 96 11.63 15.00 -4.46
CA MET A 96 12.93 15.39 -5.01
C MET A 96 13.97 15.85 -3.96
N SER A 97 13.71 15.62 -2.67
CA SER A 97 14.72 15.82 -1.64
C SER A 97 15.76 14.70 -1.63
N LEU A 98 16.95 15.00 -1.10
CA LEU A 98 18.01 14.01 -0.93
C LEU A 98 17.83 13.23 0.38
N HIS A 99 17.97 11.92 0.31
CA HIS A 99 18.08 11.07 1.49
C HIS A 99 19.43 11.31 2.17
N GLY A 100 19.39 11.85 3.39
CA GLY A 100 20.56 12.00 4.26
C GLY A 100 20.99 10.71 4.94
#